data_AF-A0AAU3NR43-F1
#
_entry.id   AF-A0AAU3NR43-F1
#
_cell.length_a   1.000
_cell.length_b   1.000
_cell.length_c   1.000
_cell.angle_alpha   90.00
_cell.angle_beta   90.00
_cell.angle_gamma   90.00
#
_symmetry.space_group_name_H-M   'P 1'
#
loop_
_entity.id
_entity.type
_entity.pdbx_description
1 polymer ?
#
loop_
_entity_poly.entity_id
_entity_poly.type
_entity_poly.pdbx_seq_one_letter_code
_entity_poly.pdbx_strand_id
1 'polypeptide(L)'
;MHESLDTTTPGGRLVFHVFAALAEFIRELIVQGTHEGLAAARARGERIGRPPVMTEEQIRHARALLVQPENTVTSIAKLLGVSRTTLYKYVPQLAAGRDSLVADSAPALPAPRT
;
A
#
# COMPACT_ATOMS: atom_id res chain seq x y z
N MET A 1 2.73 44.16 -8.76
CA MET A 1 2.48 44.82 -7.46
C MET A 1 3.33 44.11 -6.43
N HIS A 2 4.37 44.76 -5.91
CA HIS A 2 5.16 44.25 -4.79
C HIS A 2 4.81 45.12 -3.59
N GLU A 3 3.76 44.74 -2.86
CA GLU A 3 3.47 45.35 -1.57
C GLU A 3 4.42 44.70 -0.57
N SER A 4 5.47 45.41 -0.18
CA SER A 4 6.44 44.93 0.80
C SER A 4 5.80 44.98 2.19
N LEU A 5 5.38 43.82 2.70
CA LEU A 5 4.90 43.69 4.07
C LEU A 5 6.08 43.91 5.03
N ASP A 6 6.12 45.06 5.71
CA ASP A 6 7.15 45.38 6.70
C ASP A 6 6.78 44.85 8.10
N THR A 7 7.29 43.67 8.43
CA THR A 7 7.08 43.01 9.73
C THR A 7 7.88 43.63 10.88
N THR A 8 8.64 44.72 10.67
CA THR A 8 9.33 45.44 11.75
C THR A 8 8.39 46.41 12.48
N THR A 9 7.29 46.82 11.82
CA THR A 9 6.27 47.68 12.43
C THR A 9 5.21 46.88 13.20
N PRO A 10 4.60 47.43 14.27
CA PRO A 10 3.47 46.79 14.94
C PRO A 10 2.31 46.44 13.99
N GLY A 11 1.99 47.33 13.04
CA GLY A 11 0.93 47.12 12.05
C GLY A 11 1.25 45.99 11.07
N GLY A 12 2.47 45.93 10.54
CA GLY A 12 2.87 44.86 9.63
C GLY A 12 2.94 43.49 10.30
N ARG A 13 3.31 43.41 11.58
CA ARG A 13 3.19 42.16 12.36
C ARG A 13 1.75 41.71 12.54
N LEU A 14 0.83 42.64 12.81
CA LEU A 14 -0.60 42.30 12.93
C LEU A 14 -1.12 41.69 11.63
N VAL A 15 -0.87 42.35 10.50
CA VAL A 15 -1.29 41.87 9.18
C VAL A 15 -0.65 40.53 8.85
N PHE A 16 0.64 40.34 9.15
CA PHE A 16 1.33 39.06 9.02
C PHE A 16 0.62 37.94 9.80
N HIS A 17 0.29 38.16 11.07
CA HIS A 17 -0.36 37.15 11.91
C HIS A 17 -1.77 36.80 11.44
N VAL A 18 -2.54 37.79 10.95
CA VAL A 18 -3.86 37.52 10.36
C VAL A 18 -3.73 36.63 9.12
N PHE A 19 -2.77 36.92 8.23
CA PHE A 19 -2.53 36.07 7.07
C PHE A 19 -2.00 34.68 7.44
N ALA A 20 -1.17 34.58 8.47
CA ALA A 20 -0.69 33.29 8.98
C ALA A 20 -1.87 32.44 9.48
N ALA A 21 -2.74 33.02 10.31
CA ALA A 21 -3.94 32.34 10.81
C ALA A 21 -4.90 31.94 9.67
N LEU A 22 -5.07 32.81 8.67
CA LEU A 22 -5.87 32.50 7.49
C LEU A 22 -5.26 31.36 6.67
N ALA A 23 -3.94 31.35 6.49
CA ALA A 23 -3.23 30.29 5.77
C ALA A 23 -3.36 28.93 6.50
N GLU A 24 -3.29 28.93 7.84
CA GLU A 24 -3.55 27.76 8.66
C GLU A 24 -4.98 27.25 8.48
N PHE A 25 -5.97 28.13 8.58
CA PHE A 25 -7.38 27.79 8.36
C PHE A 25 -7.62 27.17 6.98
N ILE A 26 -7.09 27.78 5.92
CA ILE A 26 -7.24 27.25 4.55
C ILE A 26 -6.57 25.89 4.42
N ARG A 27 -5.40 25.68 5.04
CA ARG A 27 -4.73 24.37 5.04
C ARG A 27 -5.60 23.31 5.71
N GLU A 28 -6.24 23.63 6.83
CA GLU A 28 -7.17 22.72 7.51
C GLU A 28 -8.36 22.35 6.62
N LEU A 29 -8.97 23.33 5.95
CA LEU A 29 -10.06 23.07 5.00
C LEU A 29 -9.65 22.14 3.85
N ILE A 30 -8.45 22.32 3.30
CA ILE A 30 -7.91 21.45 2.23
C ILE A 30 -7.72 20.01 2.75
N VAL A 31 -7.20 19.86 3.97
CA VAL A 31 -7.01 18.55 4.59
C VAL A 31 -8.36 17.87 4.84
N GLN A 32 -9.34 18.61 5.37
CA GLN A 32 -10.70 18.11 5.58
C GLN A 32 -11.33 17.62 4.27
N GLY A 33 -11.30 18.44 3.21
CA GLY A 33 -11.81 18.04 1.90
C GLY A 33 -11.10 16.82 1.31
N THR A 34 -9.79 16.68 1.55
CA THR A 34 -9.04 15.49 1.14
C THR A 34 -9.53 14.25 1.89
N HIS A 35 -9.75 14.35 3.20
CA HIS A 35 -10.26 13.24 4.00
C HIS A 35 -11.67 12.83 3.58
N GLU A 36 -12.55 13.78 3.30
CA GLU A 36 -13.89 13.53 2.78
C GLU A 36 -13.84 12.84 1.41
N GLY A 37 -12.99 13.31 0.50
CA GLY A 37 -12.77 12.68 -0.79
C GLY A 37 -12.27 11.23 -0.68
N LEU A 38 -11.31 10.98 0.22
CA LEU A 38 -10.81 9.64 0.51
C LEU A 38 -11.91 8.76 1.13
N ALA A 39 -12.72 9.29 2.05
CA ALA A 39 -13.83 8.54 2.65
C ALA A 39 -14.87 8.16 1.59
N ALA A 40 -15.23 9.08 0.69
CA ALA A 40 -16.15 8.82 -0.40
C ALA A 40 -15.60 7.78 -1.39
N ALA A 41 -14.31 7.85 -1.74
CA ALA A 41 -13.66 6.84 -2.58
C ALA A 41 -13.68 5.45 -1.92
N ARG A 42 -13.39 5.35 -0.61
CA ARG A 42 -13.52 4.08 0.15
C ARG A 42 -14.95 3.56 0.13
N ALA A 43 -15.95 4.42 0.32
CA ALA A 43 -17.36 4.02 0.31
C ALA A 43 -17.81 3.47 -1.06
N ARG A 44 -17.22 3.97 -2.16
CA ARG A 44 -17.43 3.42 -3.51
C ARG A 44 -16.63 2.14 -3.79
N GLY A 45 -15.79 1.70 -2.87
CA GLY A 45 -14.92 0.52 -3.05
C GLY A 45 -13.71 0.79 -3.96
N GLU A 46 -13.35 2.05 -4.18
CA GLU A 46 -12.18 2.40 -4.97
C GLU A 46 -10.89 2.07 -4.20
N ARG A 47 -9.92 1.50 -4.92
CA ARG A 47 -8.62 1.16 -4.33
C ARG A 47 -7.77 2.42 -4.16
N ILE A 48 -7.58 2.82 -2.92
CA ILE A 48 -6.71 3.95 -2.55
C ILE A 48 -5.28 3.46 -2.32
N GLY A 49 -4.30 4.24 -2.80
CA GLY A 49 -2.87 3.99 -2.55
C GLY A 49 -2.17 3.16 -3.63
N ARG A 50 -0.94 2.72 -3.32
CA ARG A 50 -0.07 2.05 -4.30
C ARG A 50 -0.69 0.73 -4.80
N PRO A 51 -0.70 0.47 -6.13
CA PRO A 51 -1.08 -0.82 -6.68
C PRO A 51 -0.35 -2.01 -6.03
N PRO A 52 -1.02 -3.17 -5.87
CA PRO A 52 -0.34 -4.40 -5.51
C PRO A 52 0.82 -4.67 -6.48
N VAL A 53 1.96 -5.09 -5.93
CA VAL A 53 3.16 -5.39 -6.73
C VAL A 53 3.05 -6.75 -7.42
N MET A 54 2.27 -7.67 -6.85
CA MET A 54 1.97 -8.98 -7.42
C MET A 54 0.47 -9.12 -7.67
N THR A 55 0.12 -9.71 -8.81
CA THR A 55 -1.24 -10.14 -9.12
C THR A 55 -1.56 -11.47 -8.44
N GLU A 56 -2.84 -11.79 -8.26
CA GLU A 56 -3.27 -13.08 -7.70
C GLU A 56 -2.74 -14.28 -8.51
N GLU A 57 -2.63 -14.12 -9.82
CA GLU A 57 -2.06 -15.14 -10.70
C GLU A 57 -0.57 -15.34 -10.44
N GLN A 58 0.20 -14.25 -10.28
CA GLN A 58 1.62 -14.33 -9.91
C GLN A 58 1.81 -14.97 -8.52
N ILE A 59 0.92 -14.70 -7.56
CA ILE A 59 0.95 -15.34 -6.24
C ILE A 59 0.69 -16.84 -6.36
N ARG A 60 -0.32 -17.24 -7.15
CA ARG A 60 -0.61 -18.66 -7.41
C ARG A 60 0.55 -19.37 -8.08
N HIS A 61 1.15 -18.73 -9.09
CA HIS A 61 2.31 -19.28 -9.81
C HIS A 61 3.54 -19.40 -8.89
N ALA A 62 3.78 -18.39 -8.05
CA ALA A 62 4.82 -18.45 -7.02
C ALA A 62 4.63 -19.64 -6.07
N ARG A 63 3.39 -19.85 -5.56
CA ARG A 63 3.08 -20.97 -4.67
C ARG A 63 3.35 -22.32 -5.35
N ALA A 64 2.93 -22.48 -6.61
CA ALA A 64 3.16 -23.72 -7.36
C ALA A 64 4.65 -24.02 -7.57
N LEU A 65 5.46 -22.99 -7.91
CA LEU A 65 6.91 -23.15 -8.08
C LEU A 65 7.62 -23.47 -6.76
N LEU A 66 7.11 -22.95 -5.65
CA LEU A 66 7.68 -23.16 -4.31
C LEU A 66 7.46 -24.58 -3.76
N VAL A 67 6.46 -25.31 -4.24
CA VAL A 67 6.29 -26.73 -3.87
C VAL A 67 7.42 -27.60 -4.42
N GLN A 68 7.99 -27.23 -5.57
CA GLN A 68 9.05 -28.01 -6.23
C GLN A 68 10.41 -27.76 -5.55
N PRO A 69 11.03 -28.77 -4.92
CA PRO A 69 12.23 -28.60 -4.06
C PRO A 69 13.42 -27.95 -4.77
N GLU A 70 13.55 -28.16 -6.08
CA GLU A 70 14.63 -27.62 -6.93
C GLU A 70 14.60 -26.09 -7.08
N ASN A 71 13.44 -25.45 -6.88
CA ASN A 71 13.34 -24.01 -7.02
C ASN A 71 13.71 -23.29 -5.73
N THR A 72 14.60 -22.30 -5.85
CA THR A 72 14.98 -21.40 -4.76
C THR A 72 14.07 -20.17 -4.72
N VAL A 73 13.88 -19.60 -3.53
CA VAL A 73 13.14 -18.34 -3.36
C VAL A 73 13.75 -17.21 -4.20
N THR A 74 15.08 -17.21 -4.32
CA THR A 74 15.83 -16.22 -5.13
C THR A 74 15.56 -16.37 -6.63
N SER A 75 15.53 -17.59 -7.15
CA SER A 75 15.26 -17.81 -8.58
C SER A 75 13.82 -17.45 -8.94
N ILE A 76 12.86 -17.81 -8.09
CA ILE A 76 11.44 -17.47 -8.29
C ILE A 76 11.22 -15.96 -8.23
N ALA A 77 11.83 -15.26 -7.27
CA ALA A 77 11.73 -13.81 -7.16
C ALA A 77 12.27 -13.12 -8.43
N LYS A 78 13.42 -13.58 -8.95
CA LYS A 78 13.98 -13.09 -10.22
C LYS A 78 13.05 -13.36 -11.41
N LEU A 79 12.50 -14.57 -11.50
CA LEU A 79 11.59 -14.97 -12.57
C LEU A 79 10.33 -14.09 -12.60
N LEU A 80 9.78 -13.78 -11.42
CA LEU A 80 8.58 -12.95 -11.28
C LEU A 80 8.88 -11.43 -11.30
N GLY A 81 10.17 -11.03 -11.39
CA GLY A 81 10.57 -9.63 -11.42
C GLY A 81 10.35 -8.88 -10.11
N VAL A 82 10.27 -9.57 -8.97
CA VAL A 82 10.02 -8.98 -7.66
C VAL A 82 11.18 -9.21 -6.70
N SER A 83 11.28 -8.38 -5.65
CA SER A 83 12.27 -8.62 -4.59
C SER A 83 11.90 -9.86 -3.76
N ARG A 84 12.90 -10.52 -3.16
CA ARG A 84 12.65 -11.61 -2.19
C ARG A 84 11.74 -11.16 -1.06
N THR A 85 11.93 -9.94 -0.56
CA THR A 85 11.08 -9.35 0.49
C THR A 85 9.63 -9.21 0.05
N THR A 86 9.37 -8.87 -1.21
CA THR A 86 8.02 -8.84 -1.79
C THR A 86 7.43 -10.24 -1.79
N LEU A 87 8.20 -11.25 -2.19
CA LEU A 87 7.73 -12.63 -2.21
C LEU A 87 7.36 -13.16 -0.81
N TYR A 88 8.17 -12.89 0.21
CA TYR A 88 7.84 -13.21 1.61
C TYR A 88 6.59 -12.47 2.11
N LYS A 89 6.37 -11.23 1.66
CA LYS A 89 5.17 -10.45 2.03
C LYS A 89 3.89 -11.05 1.46
N TYR A 90 3.93 -11.53 0.22
CA TYR A 90 2.76 -12.08 -0.48
C TYR A 90 2.56 -13.59 -0.25
N VAL A 91 3.58 -14.31 0.21
CA VAL A 91 3.53 -15.74 0.54
C VAL A 91 4.09 -15.96 1.95
N PRO A 92 3.29 -15.67 3.01
CA PRO A 92 3.75 -15.74 4.40
C PRO A 92 4.15 -17.16 4.84
N GLN A 93 3.66 -18.20 4.17
CA GLN A 93 4.04 -19.60 4.41
C GLN A 93 5.55 -19.83 4.24
N LEU A 94 6.23 -19.01 3.42
CA LEU A 94 7.71 -19.05 3.30
C LEU A 94 8.43 -18.75 4.62
N ALA A 95 7.82 -17.96 5.51
CA ALA A 95 8.40 -17.63 6.81
C ALA A 95 8.18 -18.75 7.85
N ALA A 96 7.11 -19.54 7.70
CA ALA A 96 6.77 -20.65 8.60
C ALA A 96 7.50 -21.96 8.27
N GLY A 97 8.25 -22.00 7.15
CA GLY A 97 8.98 -23.18 6.69
C GLY A 97 8.28 -23.87 5.52
N ARG A 98 9.08 -24.54 4.68
CA ARG A 98 8.64 -25.09 3.38
C ARG A 98 7.57 -26.19 3.52
N ASP A 99 7.52 -26.86 4.65
CA ASP A 99 6.52 -27.90 4.96
C ASP A 99 5.08 -27.35 5.02
N SER A 100 4.93 -26.09 5.43
CA SER A 100 3.63 -25.42 5.49
C SER A 100 3.02 -25.14 4.09
N LEU A 101 3.85 -25.09 3.04
CA LEU A 101 3.40 -24.90 1.66
C LEU A 101 2.79 -26.17 1.07
N VAL A 102 3.22 -27.35 1.53
CA VAL A 102 2.72 -28.65 1.05
C VAL A 102 1.36 -28.96 1.66
N ALA A 103 1.16 -28.61 2.94
CA ALA A 103 -0.12 -28.81 3.64
C ALA A 103 -1.28 -28.00 3.01
N ASP A 104 -1.02 -26.79 2.52
CA ASP A 104 -2.00 -25.91 1.86
C ASP A 104 -2.24 -26.29 0.38
N SER A 105 -1.46 -27.23 -0.16
CA SER A 105 -1.54 -27.70 -1.55
C SER A 105 -2.35 -29.00 -1.71
N ALA A 106 -2.81 -29.60 -0.62
CA ALA A 106 -3.60 -30.83 -0.66
C ALA A 106 -4.93 -30.56 -1.38
N PRO A 107 -5.25 -31.28 -2.48
CA PRO A 107 -6.53 -31.11 -3.14
C PRO A 107 -7.62 -31.57 -2.18
N ALA A 108 -8.71 -30.80 -2.07
CA ALA A 108 -9.93 -31.26 -1.43
C ALA A 108 -10.31 -32.62 -2.02
N LEU A 109 -10.23 -33.69 -1.21
CA LEU A 109 -10.64 -35.02 -1.64
C LEU A 109 -12.08 -34.92 -2.18
N PRO A 110 -12.38 -35.46 -3.37
CA PRO A 110 -13.76 -35.53 -3.83
C PRO A 110 -14.57 -36.37 -2.83
N ALA A 111 -15.70 -35.83 -2.37
CA ALA A 111 -16.62 -36.52 -1.48
C ALA A 111 -16.99 -37.90 -2.04
N PRO A 112 -17.12 -38.94 -1.20
CA PRO A 112 -17.45 -40.28 -1.66
C PRO A 112 -18.81 -40.26 -2.35
N ARG A 113 -18.84 -40.68 -3.61
CA ARG A 113 -20.08 -40.85 -4.37
C ARG A 113 -20.88 -41.98 -3.70
N THR A 114 -22.03 -41.62 -3.13
CA THR A 114 -23.10 -42.56 -2.75
C THR A 114 -24.19 -42.51 -3.80
#